data_AF-A0A919HNI5-F1
#
_entry.id   AF-A0A919HNI5-F1
#
_cell.length_a   1.000
_cell.length_b   1.000
_cell.length_c   1.000
_cell.angle_alpha   90.00
_cell.angle_beta   90.00
_cell.angle_gamma   90.00
#
_symmetry.space_group_name_H-M   'P 1'
#
loop_
_entity.id
_entity.type
_entity.pdbx_description
1 polymer ?
#
loop_
_entity_poly.entity_id
_entity_poly.type
_entity_poly.pdbx_seq_one_letter_code
_entity_poly.pdbx_strand_id
1 'polypeptide(L)' 'MDAIKGSELQIPDAIFAWVLDGQGGVKPLADDDIIDKDKPCWLHLNYTHSDSADWLAATPLLPNNVRDAGGRAPGRG' A
#
# COMPACT_ATOMS: atom_id res chain seq x y z
N MET A 1 -8.07 12.36 -8.86
CA MET A 1 -7.17 11.25 -8.47
C MET A 1 -7.27 10.25 -9.59
N ASP A 2 -6.14 9.95 -10.22
CA ASP A 2 -6.07 8.95 -11.28
C ASP A 2 -6.18 7.55 -10.68
N ALA A 3 -6.64 6.60 -11.49
CA ALA A 3 -6.80 5.22 -11.06
C ALA A 3 -5.42 4.56 -10.86
N ILE A 4 -5.29 3.77 -9.79
CA ILE A 4 -4.05 3.08 -9.41
C ILE A 4 -4.19 1.61 -9.82
N LYS A 5 -3.17 1.05 -10.46
CA LYS A 5 -3.18 -0.38 -10.81
C LYS A 5 -2.86 -1.23 -9.58
N GLY A 6 -3.56 -2.35 -9.41
CA GLY A 6 -3.39 -3.25 -8.27
C GLY A 6 -1.95 -3.77 -8.13
N SER A 7 -1.26 -4.00 -9.25
CA SER A 7 0.16 -4.36 -9.26
C SER A 7 1.09 -3.34 -8.59
N GLU A 8 0.69 -2.06 -8.48
CA GLU A 8 1.48 -1.02 -7.78
C GLU A 8 1.30 -1.08 -6.26
N LEU A 9 0.24 -1.74 -5.81
CA LEU A 9 -0.16 -1.91 -4.40
C LEU A 9 0.10 -3.34 -3.90
N GLN A 10 0.53 -4.24 -4.78
CA GLN A 10 0.84 -5.64 -4.47
C GLN A 10 2.22 -5.71 -3.78
N ILE A 11 2.20 -5.73 -2.45
CA ILE A 11 3.39 -5.80 -1.62
C ILE A 11 3.47 -7.22 -1.05
N PRO A 12 4.55 -7.99 -1.32
CA PRO A 12 4.63 -9.41 -0.95
C PRO A 12 4.44 -9.71 0.54
N ASP A 13 4.82 -8.77 1.42
CA ASP A 13 4.76 -8.91 2.87
C ASP A 13 3.65 -8.08 3.53
N ALA A 14 2.70 -7.56 2.75
CA ALA A 14 1.51 -6.92 3.29
C ALA A 14 0.72 -7.92 4.15
N ILE A 15 0.38 -7.52 5.38
CA ILE A 15 -0.48 -8.33 6.25
C ILE A 15 -1.87 -8.42 5.62
N PHE A 16 -2.41 -7.30 5.13
CA PHE A 16 -3.66 -7.26 4.40
C PHE A 16 -3.56 -6.33 3.18
N ALA A 17 -4.06 -6.81 2.04
CA ALA A 17 -4.22 -6.04 0.82
C ALA A 17 -5.60 -6.37 0.23
N TRP A 18 -6.60 -5.53 0.53
CA TRP A 18 -7.99 -5.77 0.17
C TRP A 18 -8.60 -4.62 -0.62
N VAL A 19 -9.59 -4.92 -1.45
CA VAL A 19 -10.44 -3.95 -2.14
C VAL A 19 -11.82 -4.00 -1.50
N LEU A 20 -12.34 -2.83 -1.12
CA LEU A 20 -13.65 -2.71 -0.50
C LEU A 20 -14.73 -2.77 -1.60
N ASP A 21 -15.78 -3.55 -1.38
CA ASP A 21 -16.84 -3.78 -2.38
C ASP A 21 -18.00 -2.77 -2.31
N GLY A 22 -17.97 -1.85 -1.35
CA GLY A 22 -19.01 -0.85 -1.11
C GLY A 22 -20.32 -1.39 -0.50
N GLN A 23 -20.40 -2.70 -0.24
CA GLN A 23 -21.56 -3.41 0.31
C GLN A 23 -21.31 -3.94 1.73
N GLY A 24 -20.16 -3.58 2.31
CA GLY A 24 -19.73 -4.02 3.64
C GLY A 24 -18.81 -5.24 3.61
N GLY A 25 -18.44 -5.72 2.42
CA GLY A 25 -17.48 -6.80 2.22
C GLY A 25 -16.15 -6.32 1.65
N VAL A 26 -15.26 -7.29 1.45
CA VAL A 26 -13.91 -7.10 0.95
C VAL A 26 -13.53 -8.24 0.01
N LYS A 27 -12.69 -7.95 -0.97
CA LYS A 27 -12.02 -8.96 -1.79
C LYS A 27 -10.49 -8.81 -1.70
N PRO A 28 -9.72 -9.89 -1.85
CA PRO A 28 -8.27 -9.79 -2.02
C PRO A 28 -7.91 -8.90 -3.20
N LEU A 29 -6.85 -8.10 -3.06
CA LEU A 29 -6.29 -7.30 -4.16
C LEU A 29 -5.65 -8.22 -5.22
N ALA A 30 -5.97 -8.00 -6.49
CA ALA A 30 -5.33 -8.64 -7.63
C ALA A 30 -4.51 -7.66 -8.47
N ASP A 31 -3.55 -8.15 -9.25
CA ASP A 31 -2.67 -7.31 -10.08
C ASP A 31 -3.39 -6.49 -11.16
N ASP A 32 -4.48 -7.04 -11.68
CA ASP A 32 -5.31 -6.46 -12.73
C ASP A 32 -6.43 -5.55 -12.17
N ASP A 33 -6.53 -5.43 -10.85
CA ASP A 33 -7.48 -4.50 -10.24
C ASP A 33 -7.14 -3.06 -10.58
N ILE A 34 -8.18 -2.27 -10.76
CA ILE A 34 -8.09 -0.82 -10.94
C ILE A 34 -8.74 -0.18 -9.72
N ILE A 35 -7.92 0.50 -8.94
CA ILE A 35 -8.28 1.13 -7.67
C ILE A 35 -8.58 2.61 -7.91
N ASP A 36 -9.79 3.01 -7.54
CA ASP A 36 -10.28 4.38 -7.66
C ASP A 36 -11.19 4.71 -6.48
N LYS A 37 -11.90 5.84 -6.57
CA LYS A 37 -12.82 6.29 -5.53
C LYS A 37 -14.01 5.35 -5.30
N ASP A 38 -14.41 4.59 -6.33
CA ASP A 38 -15.57 3.70 -6.30
C ASP A 38 -15.15 2.28 -5.85
N LYS A 39 -13.87 1.93 -6.01
CA LYS A 39 -13.25 0.70 -5.52
C LYS A 39 -12.01 1.01 -4.67
N PRO A 40 -12.19 1.54 -3.45
CA PRO A 40 -11.06 1.88 -2.60
C PRO A 40 -10.33 0.63 -2.12
N CYS A 41 -9.00 0.73 -2.02
CA CYS A 41 -8.13 -0.32 -1.51
C CYS A 41 -7.69 0.00 -0.08
N TRP A 42 -7.60 -1.04 0.75
CA TRP A 42 -7.03 -1.00 2.08
C TRP A 42 -5.76 -1.86 2.16
N LEU A 43 -4.65 -1.21 2.49
CA LEU A 43 -3.37 -1.84 2.77
C LEU A 43 -3.04 -1.74 4.26
N HIS A 44 -2.68 -2.87 4.86
CA HIS A 44 -2.13 -2.93 6.21
C HIS A 44 -0.73 -3.54 6.16
N LEU A 45 0.28 -2.73 6.45
CA LEU A 45 1.68 -3.07 6.34
C LEU A 45 2.33 -3.17 7.71
N ASN A 46 3.27 -4.11 7.84
CA ASN A 46 4.15 -4.15 9.00
C ASN A 46 5.48 -3.48 8.67
N TYR A 47 5.70 -2.30 9.21
CA TYR A 47 6.93 -1.55 8.98
C TYR A 47 8.19 -2.23 9.57
N THR A 48 8.06 -3.29 10.36
CA THR A 48 9.23 -4.07 10.81
C THR A 48 9.71 -5.08 9.78
N HIS A 49 8.97 -5.31 8.69
CA HIS A 49 9.41 -6.12 7.56
C HIS A 49 10.15 -5.26 6.53
N SER A 50 11.21 -5.82 5.93
CA SER A 50 12.08 -5.09 5.00
C SER A 50 11.34 -4.61 3.77
N ASP A 51 10.49 -5.45 3.16
CA ASP A 51 9.90 -5.17 1.86
C ASP A 51 8.79 -4.12 1.99
N SER A 52 8.01 -4.18 3.07
CA SER A 52 7.04 -3.14 3.45
C SER A 52 7.72 -1.78 3.73
N ALA A 53 8.87 -1.78 4.41
CA ALA A 53 9.62 -0.55 4.68
C ALA A 53 10.21 0.05 3.40
N ASP A 54 10.79 -0.79 2.53
CA ASP A 54 11.35 -0.37 1.25
C ASP A 54 10.27 0.19 0.31
N TRP A 55 9.10 -0.47 0.24
CA TRP A 55 7.97 0.03 -0.54
C TRP A 55 7.45 1.37 -0.02
N LEU A 56 7.30 1.53 1.31
CA LEU A 56 6.89 2.79 1.93
C LEU A 56 7.86 3.94 1.62
N ALA A 57 9.16 3.65 1.55
CA ALA A 57 10.19 4.64 1.25
C ALA A 57 10.25 5.03 -0.24
N ALA A 58 9.92 4.11 -1.15
CA ALA A 58 10.08 4.30 -2.60
C ALA A 58 8.78 4.65 -3.34
N THR A 59 7.61 4.34 -2.79
CA THR A 59 6.34 4.41 -3.54
C THR A 59 6.00 5.85 -3.96
N PRO A 60 5.74 6.10 -5.26
CA PRO A 60 5.36 7.44 -5.73
C PRO A 60 3.96 7.86 -5.22
N LEU A 61 3.18 6.92 -4.69
CA LEU A 61 1.79 7.12 -4.26
C LEU A 61 1.66 7.91 -2.96
N LEU A 62 2.72 7.95 -2.14
CA LEU A 62 2.75 8.73 -0.90
C LEU A 62 3.60 9.99 -1.09
N PRO A 63 3.21 11.14 -0.52
CA PRO A 63 4.07 12.33 -0.53
C PRO A 63 5.30 12.12 0.36
N ASN A 64 6.43 12.77 0.02
CA ASN A 64 7.73 12.56 0.69
C ASN A 64 7.67 12.72 2.22
N ASN A 65 6.90 13.68 2.72
CA ASN A 65 6.75 13.92 4.16
C ASN A 65 6.11 12.75 4.92
N VAL A 66 5.32 11.91 4.25
CA VAL A 66 4.72 10.70 4.83
C VAL A 66 5.70 9.53 4.73
N ARG A 67 6.52 9.45 3.67
CA ARG A 67 7.55 8.41 3.51
C ARG A 67 8.60 8.47 4.63
N ASP A 68 9.06 9.67 4.97
CA ASP A 68 10.03 9.88 6.04
C ASP A 68 9.51 9.43 7.42
N ALA A 69 8.19 9.55 7.65
CA ALA A 69 7.55 9.10 8.88
C ALA A 69 7.43 7.57 9.00
N GLY A 70 7.42 6.85 7.87
CA GLY A 70 7.28 5.38 7.83
C GLY A 70 8.60 4.62 7.67
N GLY A 71 9.61 5.22 7.03
CA GLY A 71 10.85 4.53 6.65
C GLY A 71 12.11 4.89 7.44
N ARG A 72 12.13 6.01 8.16
CA ARG A 72 13.36 6.49 8.83
C ARG A 72 13.32 6.28 10.33
N ALA A 73 13.50 5.02 10.77
CA ALA A 73 14.06 4.80 12.08
C ALA A 73 15.49 5.38 12.12
N PRO A 74 15.85 6.24 13.09
CA PRO A 74 17.19 6.79 13.20
C PRO A 74 18.13 5.68 13.69
N GLY A 75 18.82 5.01 12.77
CA GLY A 75 19.85 4.03 13.15
C GLY A 75 20.06 2.90 12.16
N ARG A 76 20.63 3.21 11.00
CA ARG A 76 21.52 2.27 10.29
C ARG A 76 22.68 3.11 9.77
N GLY A 77 23.77 3.11 10.54
CA GLY A 77 25.10 3.54 10.12
C GLY A 77 25.90 2.36 9.59
#